data_AF-A0A0R2K1F3-F1
#
_entry.id   AF-A0A0R2K1F3-F1
#
_cell.length_a   1.000
_cell.length_b   1.000
_cell.length_c   1.000
_cell.angle_alpha   90.00
_cell.angle_beta   90.00
_cell.angle_gamma   90.00
#
_symmetry.space_group_name_H-M   'P 1'
#
loop_
_entity.id
_entity.type
_entity.pdbx_description
1 polymer ?
#
loop_
_entity_poly.entity_id
_entity_poly.type
_entity_poly.pdbx_seq_one_letter_code
_entity_poly.pdbx_strand_id
1 'polypeptide(L)' 'MKTITGNRQLDFQIARFTMPFANDQEVINDLRDMKLHINNLDDWYNWWSVHARDYEKKQKFAIAANYYKAAMFYLGDDS' A
#
# COMPACT_ATOMS: atom_id res chain seq x y z
N MET A 1 -9.50 -8.38 11.55
CA MET A 1 -8.53 -7.58 10.76
C MET A 1 -7.19 -8.32 10.83
N LYS A 2 -6.57 -8.68 9.71
CA LYS A 2 -5.22 -9.28 9.74
C LYS A 2 -4.23 -8.20 10.17
N THR A 3 -3.33 -8.53 11.09
CA THR A 3 -2.23 -7.66 11.49
C THR A 3 -1.16 -7.70 10.40
N ILE A 4 -0.80 -6.55 9.83
CA ILE A 4 0.18 -6.45 8.74
C ILE A 4 1.47 -5.84 9.30
N THR A 5 1.40 -4.59 9.74
CA THR A 5 2.52 -3.83 10.30
C THR A 5 2.57 -3.89 11.83
N GLY A 6 1.46 -4.28 12.49
CA GLY A 6 1.32 -4.18 13.94
C GLY A 6 0.83 -2.82 14.42
N ASN A 7 0.81 -1.81 13.55
CA ASN A 7 0.17 -0.52 13.80
C ASN A 7 -1.29 -0.57 13.31
N ARG A 8 -2.24 -0.50 14.24
CA ARG A 8 -3.68 -0.63 13.93
C ARG A 8 -4.19 0.41 12.94
N GLN A 9 -3.66 1.64 12.98
CA GLN A 9 -4.08 2.72 12.07
C GLN A 9 -3.56 2.46 10.66
N LEU A 10 -2.30 2.07 10.52
CA LEU A 10 -1.72 1.70 9.22
C LEU A 10 -2.43 0.46 8.65
N ASP A 11 -2.63 -0.58 9.47
CA ASP A 11 -3.29 -1.82 9.05
C ASP A 11 -4.72 -1.57 8.55
N PHE A 12 -5.43 -0.61 9.14
CA PHE A 12 -6.76 -0.21 8.65
C PHE A 12 -6.69 0.44 7.27
N GLN A 13 -5.74 1.37 7.05
CA GLN A 13 -5.57 2.01 5.74
C GLN A 13 -5.10 1.00 4.69
N ILE A 14 -4.18 0.10 5.02
CA ILE A 14 -3.71 -0.96 4.11
C ILE A 14 -4.89 -1.82 3.66
N ALA A 15 -5.73 -2.25 4.61
CA ALA A 15 -6.92 -3.02 4.28
C ALA A 15 -7.87 -2.23 3.36
N ARG A 16 -8.10 -0.94 3.65
CA ARG A 16 -8.97 -0.08 2.84
C ARG A 16 -8.50 0.05 1.39
N PHE A 17 -7.20 0.27 1.17
CA PHE A 17 -6.64 0.48 -0.16
C PHE A 17 -6.54 -0.82 -0.99
N THR A 18 -6.38 -1.97 -0.32
CA THR A 18 -6.24 -3.27 -0.99
C THR A 18 -7.51 -4.11 -1.08
N MET A 19 -8.57 -3.77 -0.32
CA MET A 19 -9.84 -4.51 -0.32
C MET A 19 -10.43 -4.75 -1.72
N PRO A 20 -10.41 -3.80 -2.68
CA PRO A 20 -10.91 -4.06 -4.04
C PRO A 20 -10.15 -5.15 -4.80
N PHE A 21 -8.94 -5.50 -4.34
CA PHE A 21 -8.03 -6.46 -4.98
C PHE A 21 -7.68 -7.62 -4.05
N ALA A 22 -8.54 -7.95 -3.07
CA ALA A 22 -8.28 -8.97 -2.06
C ALA A 22 -8.02 -10.38 -2.64
N ASN A 23 -8.42 -10.63 -3.89
CA ASN A 23 -8.21 -11.88 -4.61
C ASN A 23 -7.04 -11.83 -5.62
N ASP A 24 -6.37 -10.68 -5.81
CA ASP A 24 -5.20 -10.59 -6.68
C ASP A 24 -3.98 -11.15 -5.96
N GLN A 25 -3.33 -12.14 -6.58
CA GLN A 25 -2.22 -12.88 -5.96
C GLN A 25 -0.97 -12.02 -5.77
N GLU A 26 -0.74 -11.02 -6.64
CA GLU A 26 0.39 -10.09 -6.49
C GLU A 26 0.13 -9.17 -5.29
N VAL A 27 -1.10 -8.64 -5.15
CA VAL A 27 -1.48 -7.83 -3.97
C VAL A 27 -1.35 -8.63 -2.68
N ILE A 28 -1.76 -9.91 -2.66
CA ILE A 28 -1.57 -10.79 -1.50
C ILE A 28 -0.09 -10.95 -1.15
N ASN A 29 0.78 -11.05 -2.15
CA ASN A 29 2.23 -11.18 -1.93
C ASN A 29 2.82 -9.88 -1.42
N ASP A 30 2.41 -8.73 -1.96
CA ASP A 30 2.84 -7.43 -1.48
C ASP A 30 2.50 -7.26 0.02
N LEU A 31 1.28 -7.65 0.43
CA LEU A 31 0.86 -7.56 1.84
C LEU A 31 1.66 -8.46 2.79
N ARG A 32 2.20 -9.58 2.29
CA ARG A 32 3.08 -10.46 3.07
C ARG A 32 4.46 -9.84 3.25
N ASP A 33 4.97 -9.18 2.21
CA ASP A 33 6.27 -8.54 2.17
C ASP A 33 6.30 -7.22 2.98
N MET A 34 5.24 -6.43 2.86
CA MET A 34 5.07 -5.10 3.47
C MET A 34 5.44 -5.05 4.96
N LYS A 35 5.14 -6.11 5.71
CA LYS A 35 5.42 -6.21 7.15
C LYS A 35 6.89 -5.95 7.48
N LEU A 36 7.81 -6.29 6.59
CA LEU A 36 9.25 -6.16 6.81
C LEU A 36 9.78 -4.76 6.45
N HIS A 37 8.96 -3.95 5.77
CA HIS A 37 9.43 -2.74 5.10
C HIS A 37 8.80 -1.43 5.60
N ILE A 38 7.63 -1.46 6.24
CA ILE A 38 6.95 -0.25 6.72
C ILE A 38 7.09 -0.10 8.23
N ASN A 39 7.98 0.79 8.68
CA ASN A 39 8.15 1.13 10.10
C ASN A 39 7.73 2.57 10.43
N ASN A 40 7.71 3.46 9.43
CA ASN A 40 7.37 4.87 9.58
C ASN A 40 6.62 5.41 8.34
N LEU A 41 6.31 6.71 8.31
CA LEU A 41 5.58 7.34 7.21
C LEU A 41 6.41 7.53 5.94
N ASP A 42 7.73 7.65 6.05
CA ASP A 42 8.63 7.72 4.89
C ASP A 42 8.68 6.36 4.18
N ASP A 43 8.80 5.28 4.95
CA ASP A 43 8.73 3.90 4.46
C ASP A 43 7.37 3.64 3.78
N TRP A 44 6.29 4.17 4.35
CA TRP A 44 4.95 4.08 3.77
C TRP A 44 4.92 4.69 2.37
N TYR A 45 5.30 5.97 2.25
CA TYR A 45 5.28 6.65 0.96
C TYR A 45 6.15 5.92 -0.08
N ASN A 46 7.37 5.55 0.30
CA ASN A 46 8.33 4.91 -0.59
C ASN A 46 7.84 3.54 -1.05
N TRP A 47 7.38 2.69 -0.12
CA TRP A 47 6.94 1.34 -0.43
C TRP A 47 5.75 1.36 -1.39
N TRP A 48 4.73 2.17 -1.11
CA TRP A 48 3.54 2.30 -1.96
C TRP A 48 3.87 2.88 -3.34
N SER A 49 4.76 3.88 -3.41
CA SER A 49 5.16 4.53 -4.68
C SER A 49 5.99 3.63 -5.58
N VAL A 50 6.84 2.75 -5.02
CA VAL A 50 7.58 1.75 -5.79
C VAL A 50 6.62 0.74 -6.42
N HIS A 51 5.73 0.15 -5.61
CA HIS A 51 4.80 -0.87 -6.10
C HIS A 51 3.77 -0.30 -7.08
N ALA A 52 3.31 0.95 -6.87
CA ALA A 52 2.44 1.62 -7.83
C ALA A 52 3.07 1.71 -9.23
N ARG A 53 4.34 2.11 -9.31
CA ARG A 53 5.10 2.18 -10.58
C ARG A 53 5.27 0.81 -11.22
N ASP A 54 5.47 -0.24 -10.42
CA ASP A 54 5.61 -1.59 -10.96
C ASP A 54 4.29 -2.14 -11.50
N TYR A 55 3.16 -1.86 -10.85
CA TYR A 55 1.84 -2.17 -11.40
C TYR A 55 1.52 -1.35 -12.65
N GLU A 56 1.94 -0.10 -12.71
CA GLU A 56 1.79 0.76 -13.89
C GLU A 56 2.55 0.19 -15.09
N LYS A 57 3.82 -0.22 -14.91
CA LYS A 57 4.61 -0.89 -15.97
C LYS A 57 3.96 -2.20 -16.45
N LYS A 58 3.28 -2.91 -15.55
CA LYS A 58 2.51 -4.14 -15.85
C LYS A 58 1.13 -3.85 -16.45
N GLN A 59 0.78 -2.59 -16.71
CA GLN A 59 -0.53 -2.13 -17.21
C GLN A 59 -1.71 -2.49 -16.28
N LYS A 60 -1.44 -2.75 -14.99
CA LYS A 60 -2.44 -2.99 -13.95
C LYS A 60 -2.91 -1.66 -13.35
N PHE A 61 -3.49 -0.81 -14.21
CA PHE A 61 -3.76 0.59 -13.87
C PHE A 61 -4.69 0.80 -12.68
N ALA A 62 -5.68 -0.08 -12.47
CA ALA A 62 -6.57 0.01 -11.32
C ALA A 62 -5.83 -0.17 -9.98
N ILE A 63 -4.89 -1.14 -9.93
CA ILE A 63 -4.07 -1.39 -8.75
C ILE A 63 -3.08 -0.25 -8.56
N ALA A 64 -2.39 0.14 -9.63
CA ALA A 64 -1.44 1.26 -9.61
C ALA A 64 -2.09 2.55 -9.08
N ALA A 65 -3.28 2.89 -9.55
CA ALA A 65 -4.02 4.08 -9.10
C ALA A 65 -4.35 4.02 -7.59
N ASN A 66 -4.75 2.86 -7.07
CA ASN A 66 -5.02 2.71 -5.65
C ASN A 66 -3.74 2.74 -4.80
N TYR A 67 -2.65 2.19 -5.30
CA TYR A 67 -1.35 2.24 -4.62
C TYR A 67 -0.78 3.66 -4.61
N TYR A 68 -0.94 4.44 -5.68
CA TYR A 68 -0.61 5.87 -5.67
C TYR A 68 -1.45 6.65 -4.65
N LYS A 69 -2.76 6.38 -4.56
CA LYS A 69 -3.62 6.98 -3.52
C LYS A 69 -3.13 6.64 -2.11
N ALA A 70 -2.73 5.38 -1.89
CA ALA A 70 -2.17 4.96 -0.61
C ALA A 70 -0.87 5.69 -0.30
N ALA A 71 0.06 5.80 -1.27
CA ALA A 71 1.32 6.52 -1.11
C ALA A 71 1.09 7.96 -0.64
N MET A 72 0.15 8.67 -1.26
CA MET A 72 -0.11 10.07 -0.96
C MET A 72 -0.90 10.31 0.33
N PHE A 73 -1.46 9.26 0.96
CA PHE A 73 -2.44 9.40 2.03
C PHE A 73 -1.93 10.19 3.25
N TYR A 74 -0.65 10.05 3.59
CA TYR A 74 -0.03 10.74 4.72
C TYR A 74 0.86 11.92 4.33
N LEU A 75 0.89 12.31 3.04
CA LEU A 75 1.71 13.44 2.57
C LEU A 75 1.08 14.81 2.85
N GLY A 76 -0.10 14.87 3.47
CA GLY A 76 -0.84 16.11 3.69
C GLY A 76 -1.34 16.28 5.11
N ASP A 77 -0.60 17.08 5.89
CA ASP A 77 -1.13 18.13 6.79
C ASP A 77 -0.03 19.14 7.19
N ASP A 78 0.85 19.53 6.25
CA ASP A 78 1.79 20.67 6.41
C ASP A 78 1.41 21.81 5.45
N SER A 79 0.18 22.33 5.59
CA SER A 79 -0.25 23.60 4.99
C SER A 79 -1.12 24.41 5.94
#